data_AF-A0A1B8EIY3-F1
#
_entry.id   AF-A0A1B8EIY3-F1
#
_cell.length_a   1.000
_cell.length_b   1.000
_cell.length_c   1.000
_cell.angle_alpha   90.00
_cell.angle_beta   90.00
_cell.angle_gamma   90.00
#
_symmetry.space_group_name_H-M   'P 1'
#
loop_
_entity.id
_entity.type
_entity.pdbx_description
1 polymer ?
#
loop_
_entity_poly.entity_id
_entity_poly.type
_entity_poly.pdbx_seq_one_letter_code
_entity_poly.pdbx_strand_id
1 'polypeptide(L)'
;MANLVAPPQCVFKAYQANIILTCDPFDGVKDGLISNTKKCNLDTQGLVGHIITCDSGNLAITQEHAHTVSKILQGATSLSGKKQWYGTPRGASFKGLANTRTTNGTTIPVPFSSAEAWIRYFVMQDPDYDTAHMTFKEFDNILDVYCEIQWHSGNG
;
A
#
# COMPACT_ATOMS: atom_id res chain seq x y z
N MET A 1 -9.50 10.07 2.73
CA MET A 1 -9.40 9.25 1.49
C MET A 1 -10.61 8.29 1.33
N ALA A 2 -11.79 8.82 1.04
CA ALA A 2 -13.07 8.14 1.32
C ALA A 2 -13.52 7.00 0.38
N ASN A 3 -12.73 6.60 -0.62
CA ASN A 3 -13.18 5.66 -1.67
C ASN A 3 -12.38 4.36 -1.80
N LEU A 4 -11.39 4.10 -0.91
CA LEU A 4 -10.69 2.81 -0.90
C LEU A 4 -11.12 1.96 0.31
N VAL A 5 -11.49 0.71 0.05
CA VAL A 5 -11.74 -0.31 1.07
C VAL A 5 -10.40 -0.75 1.65
N ALA A 6 -10.32 -0.84 2.98
CA ALA A 6 -9.18 -1.43 3.69
C ALA A 6 -9.28 -2.97 3.67
N PRO A 7 -8.43 -3.68 2.90
CA PRO A 7 -8.47 -5.14 2.86
C PRO A 7 -7.99 -5.73 4.20
N PRO A 8 -8.60 -6.81 4.69
CA PRO A 8 -8.08 -7.52 5.85
C PRO A 8 -6.72 -8.14 5.53
N GLN A 9 -5.87 -8.33 6.56
CA GLN A 9 -4.51 -8.81 6.37
C GLN A 9 -4.41 -10.17 5.65
N CYS A 10 -5.41 -11.04 5.78
CA CYS A 10 -5.46 -12.30 5.03
C CYS A 10 -5.55 -12.10 3.51
N VAL A 11 -6.26 -11.07 3.04
CA VAL A 11 -6.33 -10.70 1.62
C VAL A 11 -4.95 -10.26 1.13
N PHE A 12 -4.28 -9.39 1.88
CA PHE A 12 -2.92 -8.98 1.54
C PHE A 12 -1.93 -10.15 1.50
N LYS A 13 -2.03 -11.11 2.43
CA LYS A 13 -1.23 -12.34 2.41
C LYS A 13 -1.51 -13.19 1.18
N ALA A 14 -2.79 -13.35 0.80
CA ALA A 14 -3.17 -14.08 -0.41
C ALA A 14 -2.59 -13.42 -1.67
N TYR A 15 -2.67 -12.10 -1.78
CA TYR A 15 -2.02 -11.36 -2.85
C TYR A 15 -0.51 -11.51 -2.84
N GLN A 16 0.15 -11.38 -1.68
CA GLN A 16 1.61 -11.56 -1.58
C GLN A 16 2.02 -12.96 -2.06
N ALA A 17 1.35 -14.01 -1.60
CA ALA A 17 1.63 -15.38 -2.00
C ALA A 17 1.42 -15.58 -3.51
N ASN A 18 0.33 -15.05 -4.08
CA ASN A 18 0.07 -15.12 -5.52
C ASN A 18 1.12 -14.35 -6.33
N ILE A 19 1.55 -13.19 -5.86
CA ILE A 19 2.61 -12.40 -6.50
C ILE A 19 3.91 -13.18 -6.53
N ILE A 20 4.32 -13.80 -5.41
CA ILE A 20 5.53 -14.64 -5.36
C ILE A 20 5.38 -15.82 -6.32
N LEU A 21 4.29 -16.58 -6.22
CA LEU A 21 4.01 -17.73 -7.08
C LEU A 21 4.06 -17.37 -8.59
N THR A 22 3.56 -16.19 -8.94
CA THR A 22 3.51 -15.71 -10.33
C THR A 22 4.86 -15.17 -10.80
N CYS A 23 5.56 -14.43 -9.95
CA CYS A 23 6.72 -13.63 -10.35
C CYS A 23 8.07 -14.34 -10.19
N ASP A 24 8.23 -15.17 -9.14
CA ASP A 24 9.47 -15.88 -8.78
C ASP A 24 10.05 -16.66 -9.98
N PRO A 25 9.26 -17.48 -10.73
CA PRO A 25 9.80 -18.27 -11.84
C PRO A 25 10.48 -17.48 -12.98
N PHE A 26 10.29 -16.16 -13.07
CA PHE A 26 10.85 -15.33 -14.14
C PHE A 26 12.33 -14.97 -13.98
N ASP A 27 12.95 -15.26 -12.84
CA ASP A 27 14.41 -15.17 -12.68
C ASP A 27 15.16 -16.48 -12.95
N GLY A 28 14.44 -17.57 -13.20
CA GLY A 28 14.98 -18.86 -13.61
C GLY A 28 15.09 -19.88 -12.46
N VAL A 29 14.77 -19.48 -11.23
CA VAL A 29 14.69 -20.36 -10.06
C VAL A 29 13.30 -20.22 -9.42
N LYS A 30 12.91 -21.17 -8.56
CA LYS A 30 11.68 -21.08 -7.74
C LYS A 30 12.05 -21.21 -6.28
N ASP A 31 12.55 -20.13 -5.69
CA ASP A 31 13.07 -20.11 -4.31
C ASP A 31 12.26 -19.20 -3.37
N GLY A 32 11.15 -18.64 -3.86
CA GLY A 32 10.32 -17.69 -3.13
C GLY A 32 10.83 -16.25 -3.17
N LEU A 33 11.90 -15.97 -3.91
CA LEU A 33 12.43 -14.62 -4.13
C LEU A 33 12.02 -14.11 -5.51
N ILE A 34 11.95 -12.79 -5.68
CA ILE A 34 11.65 -12.18 -6.97
C ILE A 34 12.85 -11.33 -7.37
N SER A 35 13.76 -11.90 -8.16
CA SER A 35 14.97 -11.19 -8.59
C SER A 35 14.78 -10.49 -9.94
N ASN A 36 13.79 -10.91 -10.75
CA ASN A 36 13.51 -10.32 -12.07
C ASN A 36 12.12 -9.65 -12.13
N THR A 37 12.00 -8.52 -11.44
CA THR A 37 10.74 -7.76 -11.37
C THR A 37 10.25 -7.24 -12.72
N LYS A 38 11.13 -7.04 -13.71
CA LYS A 38 10.79 -6.50 -15.03
C LYS A 38 9.96 -7.46 -15.89
N LYS A 39 10.19 -8.76 -15.75
CA LYS A 39 9.44 -9.79 -16.50
C LYS A 39 8.13 -10.19 -15.85
N CYS A 40 7.90 -9.84 -14.58
CA CYS A 40 6.65 -10.15 -13.92
C CYS A 40 5.54 -9.18 -14.33
N ASN A 41 4.60 -9.66 -15.16
CA ASN A 41 3.35 -8.98 -15.45
C ASN A 41 2.27 -9.46 -14.48
N LEU A 42 2.09 -8.71 -13.39
CA LEU A 42 1.11 -9.03 -12.35
C LEU A 42 -0.27 -8.49 -12.73
N ASP A 43 -1.27 -9.36 -12.74
CA ASP A 43 -2.68 -8.97 -12.74
C ASP A 43 -3.27 -9.06 -11.34
N THR A 44 -3.63 -7.93 -10.74
CA THR A 44 -4.29 -7.88 -9.43
C THR A 44 -5.75 -8.31 -9.49
N GLN A 45 -6.38 -8.31 -10.67
CA GLN A 45 -7.76 -8.76 -10.84
C GLN A 45 -7.89 -10.29 -10.85
N GLY A 46 -6.81 -11.02 -11.13
CA GLY A 46 -6.83 -12.48 -11.25
C GLY A 46 -7.23 -13.26 -9.98
N LEU A 47 -7.31 -12.60 -8.81
CA LEU A 47 -7.82 -13.22 -7.58
C LEU A 47 -9.26 -12.83 -7.24
N VAL A 48 -9.90 -11.92 -7.98
CA VAL A 48 -11.29 -11.51 -7.71
C VAL A 48 -12.22 -12.72 -7.83
N GLY A 49 -13.09 -12.90 -6.84
CA GLY A 49 -14.00 -14.03 -6.74
C GLY A 49 -13.41 -15.27 -6.06
N HIS A 50 -12.09 -15.34 -5.84
CA HIS A 50 -11.49 -16.43 -5.10
C HIS A 50 -11.88 -16.36 -3.62
N ILE A 51 -12.19 -17.51 -3.03
CA ILE A 51 -12.46 -17.64 -1.60
C ILE A 51 -11.16 -18.00 -0.89
N ILE A 52 -10.79 -17.20 0.10
CA ILE A 52 -9.64 -17.42 0.96
C ILE A 52 -10.09 -17.67 2.40
N THR A 53 -9.25 -18.36 3.17
CA THR A 53 -9.48 -18.56 4.60
C THR A 53 -8.79 -17.46 5.41
N CYS A 54 -9.55 -16.79 6.26
CA CYS A 54 -9.09 -15.82 7.24
C CYS A 54 -9.41 -16.32 8.65
N ASP A 55 -8.83 -15.70 9.68
CA ASP A 55 -9.09 -16.06 11.09
C ASP A 55 -10.58 -15.90 11.46
N SER A 56 -11.29 -14.98 10.79
CA SER A 56 -12.72 -14.74 10.95
C SER A 56 -13.61 -15.64 10.08
N GLY A 57 -13.03 -16.59 9.34
CA GLY A 57 -13.72 -17.46 8.39
C GLY A 57 -13.37 -17.20 6.93
N ASN A 58 -14.14 -17.78 6.03
CA ASN A 58 -13.92 -17.67 4.59
C ASN A 58 -14.35 -16.30 4.06
N LEU A 59 -13.57 -15.73 3.15
CA LEU A 59 -13.80 -14.41 2.56
C LEU A 59 -13.56 -14.47 1.04
N ALA A 60 -14.48 -13.88 0.28
CA ALA A 60 -14.30 -13.70 -1.16
C ALA A 60 -13.50 -12.42 -1.44
N ILE A 61 -12.50 -12.50 -2.31
CA ILE A 61 -11.75 -11.34 -2.76
C ILE A 61 -12.61 -10.52 -3.73
N THR A 62 -12.74 -9.21 -3.49
CA THR A 62 -13.58 -8.31 -4.28
C THR A 62 -12.75 -7.45 -5.24
N GLN A 63 -13.43 -6.73 -6.14
CA GLN A 63 -12.78 -5.78 -7.05
C GLN A 63 -12.11 -4.64 -6.29
N GLU A 64 -12.70 -4.19 -5.19
CA GLU A 64 -12.15 -3.13 -4.34
C GLU A 64 -10.86 -3.58 -3.65
N HIS A 65 -10.79 -4.85 -3.20
CA HIS A 65 -9.54 -5.43 -2.70
C HIS A 65 -8.44 -5.39 -3.77
N ALA A 66 -8.75 -5.85 -4.98
CA ALA A 66 -7.83 -5.82 -6.11
C ALA A 66 -7.38 -4.40 -6.47
N HIS A 67 -8.31 -3.45 -6.46
CA HIS A 67 -8.03 -2.04 -6.71
C HIS A 67 -7.07 -1.46 -5.66
N THR A 68 -7.34 -1.69 -4.37
CA THR A 68 -6.47 -1.22 -3.28
C THR A 68 -5.06 -1.81 -3.40
N VAL A 69 -4.92 -3.11 -3.69
CA VAL A 69 -3.61 -3.74 -3.89
C VAL A 69 -2.87 -3.15 -5.09
N SER A 70 -3.58 -2.91 -6.20
CA SER A 70 -3.00 -2.27 -7.39
C SER A 70 -2.44 -0.88 -7.06
N LYS A 71 -3.19 -0.06 -6.32
CA LYS A 71 -2.74 1.28 -5.88
C LYS A 71 -1.52 1.22 -4.96
N ILE A 72 -1.46 0.26 -4.03
CA ILE A 72 -0.30 0.10 -3.14
C ILE A 72 0.96 -0.29 -3.93
N LEU A 73 0.84 -1.18 -4.93
CA LEU A 73 1.96 -1.59 -5.78
C LEU A 73 2.37 -0.50 -6.78
N GLN A 74 1.43 0.34 -7.22
CA GLN A 74 1.68 1.47 -8.10
C GLN A 74 2.50 2.57 -7.40
N GLY A 75 2.17 2.86 -6.13
CA GLY A 75 2.75 3.97 -5.38
C GLY A 75 2.01 5.28 -5.58
N ALA A 76 2.43 6.30 -4.82
CA ALA A 76 1.78 7.60 -4.80
C ALA A 76 2.06 8.41 -6.08
N THR A 77 1.01 9.07 -6.57
CA THR A 77 1.05 10.02 -7.68
C THR A 77 0.32 11.29 -7.30
N SER A 78 0.81 12.43 -7.77
CA SER A 78 0.14 13.72 -7.57
C SER A 78 -1.20 13.79 -8.30
N LEU A 79 -1.98 14.84 -8.01
CA LEU A 79 -3.23 15.12 -8.75
C LEU A 79 -2.99 15.38 -10.26
N SER A 80 -1.78 15.80 -10.65
CA SER A 80 -1.37 15.96 -12.05
C SER A 80 -0.83 14.68 -12.69
N GLY A 81 -0.80 13.55 -11.95
CA GLY A 81 -0.32 12.26 -12.43
C GLY A 81 1.20 12.09 -12.37
N LYS A 82 1.93 13.02 -11.75
CA LYS A 82 3.38 12.90 -11.56
C LYS A 82 3.64 11.86 -10.47
N LYS A 83 4.61 10.96 -10.70
CA LYS A 83 5.04 10.01 -9.68
C LYS A 83 5.68 10.76 -8.50
N GLN A 84 5.18 10.50 -7.29
CA GLN A 84 5.71 11.08 -6.06
C GLN A 84 6.50 10.07 -5.25
N TRP A 85 6.08 8.81 -5.21
CA TRP A 85 6.82 7.76 -4.50
C TRP A 85 6.69 6.39 -5.17
N TYR A 86 7.55 5.46 -4.78
CA TYR A 86 7.49 4.07 -5.22
C TYR A 86 6.41 3.31 -4.44
N GLY A 87 5.73 2.38 -5.10
CA GLY A 87 4.84 1.44 -4.42
C GLY A 87 5.62 0.36 -3.65
N THR A 88 4.89 -0.42 -2.88
CA THR A 88 5.45 -1.58 -2.18
C THR A 88 6.08 -2.54 -3.21
N PRO A 89 7.34 -2.98 -3.02
CA PRO A 89 7.96 -3.93 -3.93
C PRO A 89 7.13 -5.21 -4.07
N ARG A 90 7.08 -5.77 -5.28
CA ARG A 90 6.38 -7.03 -5.54
C ARG A 90 6.94 -8.15 -4.64
N GLY A 91 6.06 -8.91 -4.02
CA GLY A 91 6.40 -10.01 -3.11
C GLY A 91 6.79 -9.56 -1.70
N ALA A 92 7.05 -8.27 -1.47
CA ALA A 92 7.27 -7.76 -0.13
C ALA A 92 5.97 -7.84 0.70
N SER A 93 6.13 -7.94 2.02
CA SER A 93 4.98 -7.95 2.90
C SER A 93 4.28 -6.59 2.90
N PHE A 94 2.97 -6.59 2.70
CA PHE A 94 2.14 -5.40 2.83
C PHE A 94 2.03 -4.90 4.27
N LYS A 95 2.26 -5.76 5.27
CA LYS A 95 2.00 -5.48 6.69
C LYS A 95 2.71 -4.25 7.24
N GLY A 96 3.90 -3.92 6.73
CA GLY A 96 4.68 -2.78 7.22
C GLY A 96 4.07 -1.42 6.87
N LEU A 97 3.52 -1.28 5.65
CA LEU A 97 3.04 0.01 5.10
C LEU A 97 1.52 0.06 4.89
N ALA A 98 0.87 -1.10 4.75
CA ALA A 98 -0.57 -1.25 4.56
C ALA A 98 -1.17 -2.14 5.65
N ASN A 99 -0.80 -1.86 6.91
CA ASN A 99 -1.32 -2.58 8.05
C ASN A 99 -2.83 -2.29 8.22
N THR A 100 -3.58 -3.29 8.66
CA THR A 100 -5.02 -3.18 8.91
C THR A 100 -5.40 -3.99 10.16
N ARG A 101 -6.47 -3.56 10.82
CA ARG A 101 -7.06 -4.26 11.96
C ARG A 101 -8.52 -4.55 11.65
N THR A 102 -8.92 -5.80 11.85
CA THR A 102 -10.31 -6.22 11.73
C THR A 102 -10.90 -6.42 13.12
N THR A 103 -12.08 -5.85 13.38
CA THR A 103 -12.83 -6.01 14.63
C THR A 103 -14.31 -6.10 14.28
N ASN A 104 -14.98 -7.18 14.74
CA ASN A 104 -16.39 -7.43 14.46
C ASN A 104 -16.76 -7.30 12.97
N GLY A 105 -15.94 -7.86 12.08
CA GLY A 105 -16.15 -7.81 10.63
C GLY A 105 -15.80 -6.49 9.96
N THR A 106 -15.53 -5.42 10.70
CA THR A 106 -15.09 -4.14 10.16
C THR A 106 -13.57 -4.08 10.11
N THR A 107 -13.00 -3.76 8.96
CA THR A 107 -11.55 -3.60 8.79
C THR A 107 -11.20 -2.13 8.62
N ILE A 108 -10.25 -1.65 9.44
CA ILE A 108 -9.74 -0.27 9.38
C ILE A 108 -8.22 -0.27 9.11
N PRO A 109 -7.69 0.76 8.43
CA PRO A 109 -6.26 0.99 8.33
C PRO A 109 -5.62 1.22 9.70
N VAL A 110 -4.39 0.73 9.88
CA VAL A 110 -3.52 1.08 11.01
C VAL A 110 -2.37 1.91 10.45
N PRO A 111 -2.31 3.23 10.73
CA PRO A 111 -1.29 4.10 10.18
C PRO A 111 0.13 3.65 10.48
N PHE A 112 1.06 3.95 9.55
CA PHE A 112 2.49 3.81 9.81
C PHE A 112 2.95 4.96 10.70
N SER A 113 3.26 4.66 11.96
CA SER A 113 3.46 5.64 13.03
C SER A 113 4.52 6.70 12.71
N SER A 114 5.60 6.35 12.02
CA SER A 114 6.64 7.32 11.68
C SER A 114 6.16 8.36 10.66
N ALA A 115 5.36 7.95 9.66
CA ALA A 115 4.78 8.89 8.70
C ALA A 115 3.70 9.76 9.34
N GLU A 116 2.86 9.17 10.20
CA GLU A 116 1.86 9.91 10.96
C GLU A 116 2.50 10.95 11.88
N ALA A 117 3.56 10.59 12.61
CA ALA A 117 4.30 11.51 13.45
C ALA A 117 4.98 12.63 12.63
N TRP A 118 5.56 12.30 11.48
CA TRP A 118 6.16 13.30 10.62
C TRP A 118 5.12 14.33 10.14
N ILE A 119 3.94 13.88 9.69
CA ILE A 119 2.85 14.76 9.27
C ILE A 119 2.40 15.65 10.42
N ARG A 120 2.06 15.07 11.58
CA ARG A 120 1.53 15.82 12.72
C ARG A 120 2.52 16.83 13.25
N TYR A 121 3.73 16.40 13.60
CA TYR A 121 4.65 17.23 14.38
C TYR A 121 5.52 18.14 13.53
N PHE A 122 5.88 17.74 12.30
CA PHE A 122 6.80 18.54 11.47
C PHE A 122 6.08 19.34 10.39
N VAL A 123 5.12 18.73 9.69
CA VAL A 123 4.47 19.38 8.55
C VAL A 123 3.32 20.27 9.02
N MET A 124 2.39 19.68 9.78
CA MET A 124 1.21 20.40 10.28
C MET A 124 1.50 21.17 11.57
N GLN A 125 2.54 20.76 12.31
CA GLN A 125 2.89 21.31 13.63
C GLN A 125 1.69 21.28 14.60
N ASP A 126 0.88 20.24 14.50
CA ASP A 126 -0.33 20.01 15.27
C ASP A 126 -0.38 18.54 15.72
N PRO A 127 -0.21 18.25 17.03
CA PRO A 127 -0.24 16.89 17.56
C PRO A 127 -1.61 16.20 17.43
N ASP A 128 -2.68 16.99 17.38
CA ASP A 128 -4.06 16.51 17.33
C ASP A 128 -4.59 16.39 15.89
N TYR A 129 -3.76 16.70 14.89
CA TYR A 129 -4.13 16.62 13.48
C TYR A 129 -4.58 15.21 13.08
N ASP A 130 -5.78 15.10 12.53
CA ASP A 130 -6.39 13.84 12.12
C ASP A 130 -5.91 13.40 10.74
N THR A 131 -4.84 12.61 10.72
CA THR A 131 -4.28 12.08 9.48
C THR A 131 -5.20 11.08 8.75
N ALA A 132 -6.18 10.49 9.44
CA ALA A 132 -7.06 9.50 8.82
C ALA A 132 -8.09 10.15 7.88
N HIS A 133 -8.48 11.38 8.19
CA HIS A 133 -9.49 12.13 7.42
C HIS A 133 -8.93 13.12 6.41
N MET A 134 -7.61 13.10 6.19
CA MET A 134 -6.97 13.89 5.15
C MET A 134 -7.58 13.65 3.76
N THR A 135 -7.73 14.73 3.02
CA THR A 135 -8.06 14.72 1.61
C THR A 135 -6.84 14.34 0.77
N PHE A 136 -7.07 13.85 -0.44
CA PHE A 136 -5.98 13.58 -1.39
C PHE A 136 -5.22 14.85 -1.76
N LYS A 137 -5.87 16.02 -1.77
CA LYS A 137 -5.23 17.31 -2.06
C LYS A 137 -4.27 17.71 -0.94
N GLU A 138 -4.67 17.56 0.32
CA GLU A 138 -3.77 17.81 1.46
C GLU A 138 -2.57 16.86 1.44
N PHE A 139 -2.81 15.58 1.16
CA PHE A 139 -1.73 14.59 1.04
C PHE A 139 -0.76 14.93 -0.12
N ASP A 140 -1.28 15.31 -1.28
CA ASP A 140 -0.49 15.73 -2.45
C ASP A 140 0.42 16.91 -2.11
N ASN A 141 -0.13 17.96 -1.48
CA ASN A 141 0.63 19.13 -1.03
C ASN A 141 1.75 18.75 -0.06
N ILE A 142 1.48 17.85 0.89
CA ILE A 142 2.47 17.43 1.89
C ILE A 142 3.63 16.66 1.26
N LEU A 143 3.35 15.80 0.27
CA LEU A 143 4.41 15.10 -0.48
C LEU A 143 5.23 16.04 -1.37
N ASP A 144 4.63 17.11 -1.88
CA ASP A 144 5.38 18.14 -2.61
C ASP A 144 6.32 18.91 -1.67
N VAL A 145 5.86 19.29 -0.47
CA VAL A 145 6.73 19.89 0.58
C VAL A 145 7.88 18.95 0.96
N TYR A 146 7.63 17.64 1.05
CA TYR A 146 8.68 16.65 1.31
C TYR A 146 9.81 16.73 0.27
N CYS A 147 9.48 16.85 -1.01
CA CYS A 147 10.48 16.97 -2.09
C CYS A 147 11.30 18.27 -1.97
N GLU A 148 10.68 19.38 -1.57
CA GLU A 148 11.38 20.65 -1.36
C GLU A 148 12.33 20.62 -0.16
N ILE A 149 11.91 20.02 0.96
CA ILE A 149 12.74 19.86 2.16
C ILE A 149 13.97 18.99 1.88
N GLN A 150 13.83 17.89 1.11
CA GLN A 150 14.96 17.04 0.70
C GLN A 150 15.93 17.79 -0.23
N TRP A 151 15.43 18.71 -1.06
CA TRP A 151 16.29 19.54 -1.91
C TRP A 151 17.15 20.51 -1.08
N HIS A 152 16.56 21.16 -0.10
CA HIS A 152 17.29 22.13 0.72
C HIS A 152 18.32 21.49 1.67
N SER A 153 18.12 20.25 2.10
CA SER A 153 19.08 19.51 2.94
C SER A 153 20.26 18.89 2.17
N GLY A 154 20.23 18.88 0.84
CA GLY A 154 21.33 18.40 -0.01
C GLY A 154 22.32 19.47 -0.50
N ASN A 155 22.08 20.75 -0.16
CA ASN A 155 22.90 21.91 -0.55
C ASN A 155 23.58 22.60 0.66
N GLY A 156 23.78 21.87 1.76
CA GLY A 156 24.49 22.32 2.95
C GLY A 156 25.92 21.82 2.99
#